data_AF-A0A317ENQ4-F1
#
_entry.id   AF-A0A317ENQ4-F1
#
_cell.length_a   1.000
_cell.length_b   1.000
_cell.length_c   1.000
_cell.angle_alpha   90.00
_cell.angle_beta   90.00
_cell.angle_gamma   90.00
#
_symmetry.space_group_name_H-M   'P 1'
#
loop_
_entity.id
_entity.type
_entity.pdbx_description
1 polymer ?
#
loop_
_entity_poly.entity_id
_entity_poly.type
_entity_poly.pdbx_seq_one_letter_code
_entity_poly.pdbx_strand_id
1 'polypeptide(L)'
;MNDDKNPGSIPVEVARQMVDAYTRYNKEHPSDAYTKAVWFPLEQIERIYTTLKEQNADGLRVYFGQYTKETVADLPDDYIGRNTVIFVPTTQGKGYGGEVHDDDLSVDPENKGEICPHSCDGTAL
;
A
#
# COMPACT_ATOMS: atom_id res chain seq x y z
N MET A 1 5.82 24.35 25.16
CA MET A 1 5.41 24.21 23.74
C MET A 1 5.16 22.73 23.56
N ASN A 2 3.88 22.34 23.52
CA ASN A 2 3.51 20.93 23.42
C ASN A 2 3.55 20.55 21.95
N ASP A 3 4.48 19.66 21.62
CA ASP A 3 4.52 18.93 20.37
C ASP A 3 3.29 18.01 20.33
N ASP A 4 2.20 18.48 19.74
CA ASP A 4 1.07 17.65 19.30
C ASP A 4 1.56 16.73 18.16
N LYS A 5 2.33 15.70 18.51
CA LYS A 5 2.71 14.65 17.56
C LYS A 5 1.47 13.81 17.29
N ASN A 6 0.96 13.90 16.07
CA ASN A 6 -0.07 13.00 15.56
C ASN A 6 0.37 11.54 15.85
N PRO A 7 -0.36 10.77 16.68
CA PRO A 7 0.13 9.51 17.26
C PRO A 7 0.44 8.42 16.22
N GLY A 8 -0.04 8.57 14.97
CA GLY A 8 0.27 7.66 13.86
C GLY A 8 1.42 8.10 12.94
N SER A 9 2.06 9.25 13.20
CA SER A 9 3.13 9.77 12.34
C SER A 9 4.54 9.35 12.82
N ILE A 10 5.45 9.13 11.87
CA ILE A 10 6.88 8.88 12.15
C ILE A 10 7.74 10.07 11.69
N PRO A 11 8.87 10.37 12.35
CA PRO A 11 9.82 11.38 11.88
C PRO A 11 10.37 11.05 10.49
N VAL A 12 10.65 12.08 9.69
CA VAL A 12 11.17 11.92 8.31
C VAL A 12 12.49 11.13 8.30
N GLU A 13 13.35 11.35 9.28
CA GLU A 13 14.63 10.63 9.40
C GLU A 13 14.42 9.13 9.65
N VAL A 14 13.40 8.76 10.42
CA VAL A 14 13.05 7.35 10.66
C VAL A 14 12.47 6.73 9.40
N ALA A 15 11.57 7.43 8.70
CA ALA A 15 11.05 6.98 7.41
C ALA A 15 12.20 6.71 6.43
N ARG A 16 13.18 7.64 6.35
CA ARG A 16 14.36 7.49 5.48
C ARG A 16 15.14 6.23 5.78
N GLN A 17 15.41 5.98 7.06
CA GLN A 17 16.10 4.77 7.49
C GLN A 17 15.35 3.48 7.10
N MET A 18 14.02 3.49 7.16
CA MET A 18 13.19 2.33 6.76
C MET A 18 13.30 2.05 5.26
N VAL A 19 13.22 3.08 4.40
CA VAL A 19 13.33 2.90 2.94
C VAL A 19 14.76 2.61 2.50
N ASP A 20 15.76 3.16 3.18
CA ASP A 20 17.16 2.81 2.94
C ASP A 20 17.42 1.34 3.28
N ALA A 21 16.84 0.83 4.37
CA ALA A 21 16.93 -0.58 4.72
C ALA A 21 16.29 -1.48 3.64
N TYR A 22 15.09 -1.13 3.17
CA TYR A 22 14.42 -1.83 2.07
C TYR A 22 15.26 -1.80 0.78
N THR A 23 15.82 -0.64 0.44
CA THR A 23 16.66 -0.45 -0.75
C THR A 23 17.95 -1.29 -0.67
N ARG A 24 18.60 -1.36 0.50
CA ARG A 24 19.79 -2.20 0.71
C ARG A 24 19.47 -3.68 0.53
N TYR A 25 18.40 -4.15 1.15
CA TYR A 25 17.97 -5.54 1.03
C TYR A 25 17.72 -5.95 -0.43
N ASN A 26 17.01 -5.11 -1.19
CA ASN A 26 16.74 -5.33 -2.60
C ASN A 26 18.01 -5.32 -3.46
N LYS A 27 19.00 -4.48 -3.15
CA LYS A 27 20.29 -4.50 -3.89
C LYS A 27 21.04 -5.83 -3.73
N GLU A 28 20.94 -6.45 -2.56
CA GLU A 28 21.55 -7.75 -2.27
C GLU A 28 20.74 -8.92 -2.85
N HIS A 29 19.44 -8.69 -3.12
CA HIS A 29 18.51 -9.67 -3.67
C HIS A 29 17.83 -9.10 -4.92
N PRO A 30 18.57 -8.89 -6.02
CA PRO A 30 18.06 -8.25 -7.23
C PRO A 30 16.94 -9.05 -7.90
N SER A 31 16.89 -10.36 -7.69
CA SER A 31 15.77 -11.22 -8.10
C SER A 31 14.48 -10.93 -7.37
N ASP A 32 14.54 -10.18 -6.25
CA ASP A 32 13.45 -9.84 -5.33
C ASP A 32 13.23 -8.31 -5.27
N ALA A 33 14.08 -7.55 -5.99
CA ALA A 33 14.13 -6.09 -5.97
C ALA A 33 13.01 -5.49 -6.80
N TYR A 34 11.79 -5.45 -6.24
CA TYR A 34 10.66 -4.90 -6.99
C TYR A 34 9.80 -3.93 -6.20
N THR A 35 9.55 -2.79 -6.84
CA THR A 35 8.73 -1.66 -6.40
C THR A 35 9.19 -0.98 -5.11
N LYS A 36 9.94 0.12 -5.23
CA LYS A 36 10.34 0.96 -4.09
C LYS A 36 9.16 1.71 -3.46
N ALA A 37 8.23 2.17 -4.30
CA ALA A 37 7.03 2.87 -3.88
C ALA A 37 5.92 2.71 -4.93
N VAL A 38 4.69 2.89 -4.48
CA VAL A 38 3.49 3.00 -5.31
C VAL A 38 2.87 4.37 -5.01
N TRP A 39 2.71 5.19 -6.04
CA TRP A 39 2.07 6.49 -5.95
C TRP A 39 0.58 6.37 -6.28
N PHE A 40 -0.25 7.12 -5.57
CA PHE A 40 -1.68 7.16 -5.82
C PHE A 40 -2.10 8.62 -6.02
N PRO A 41 -2.86 8.93 -7.09
CA PRO A 41 -3.42 10.26 -7.27
C PRO A 41 -4.40 10.58 -6.14
N LEU A 42 -4.48 11.86 -5.76
CA LEU A 42 -5.34 12.31 -4.67
C LEU A 42 -6.82 11.96 -4.93
N GLU A 43 -7.25 12.05 -6.19
CA GLU A 43 -8.60 11.70 -6.61
C GLU A 43 -8.91 10.22 -6.36
N GLN A 44 -7.92 9.33 -6.47
CA GLN A 44 -8.10 7.91 -6.13
C GLN A 44 -8.21 7.72 -4.61
N ILE A 45 -7.41 8.43 -3.83
CA ILE A 45 -7.52 8.41 -2.36
C ILE A 45 -8.89 8.92 -1.90
N GLU A 46 -9.40 9.98 -2.51
CA GLU A 46 -10.73 10.52 -2.22
C GLU A 46 -11.85 9.53 -2.56
N ARG A 47 -11.74 8.82 -3.69
CA ARG A 47 -12.68 7.75 -4.05
C ARG A 47 -12.65 6.61 -3.03
N ILE A 48 -11.45 6.11 -2.68
CA ILE A 48 -11.30 5.06 -1.66
C ILE A 48 -11.95 5.49 -0.35
N TYR A 49 -11.65 6.71 0.12
CA TYR A 49 -12.23 7.25 1.34
C TYR A 49 -13.77 7.34 1.29
N THR A 50 -14.31 7.83 0.19
CA THR A 50 -15.77 7.93 -0.01
C THR A 50 -16.44 6.55 0.05
N THR A 51 -15.88 5.57 -0.66
CA THR A 51 -16.36 4.18 -0.67
C THR A 51 -16.36 3.58 0.74
N LEU A 52 -15.26 3.73 1.49
CA LEU A 52 -15.16 3.23 2.87
C LEU A 52 -16.26 3.82 3.76
N LYS A 53 -16.57 5.11 3.60
CA LYS A 53 -17.64 5.75 4.37
C LYS A 53 -19.03 5.26 3.99
N GLU A 54 -19.32 5.12 2.71
CA GLU A 54 -20.63 4.64 2.23
C GLU A 54 -20.93 3.22 2.70
N GLN A 55 -19.89 2.39 2.85
CA GLN A 55 -19.98 1.01 3.32
C GLN A 55 -20.00 0.86 4.84
N ASN A 56 -19.86 1.96 5.59
CA ASN A 56 -19.64 1.92 7.04
C ASN A 56 -18.44 1.03 7.43
N ALA A 57 -17.38 1.05 6.62
CA ALA A 57 -16.15 0.36 6.92
C ALA A 57 -15.54 0.91 8.22
N ASP A 58 -14.94 0.04 9.02
CA ASP A 58 -14.26 0.40 10.27
C ASP A 58 -12.76 0.65 10.07
N GLY A 59 -12.24 0.33 8.88
CA GLY A 59 -10.83 0.45 8.55
C GLY A 59 -10.52 0.15 7.09
N LEU A 60 -9.22 0.26 6.78
CA LEU A 60 -8.64 -0.10 5.49
C LEU A 60 -7.47 -1.04 5.73
N ARG A 61 -7.57 -2.26 5.21
CA ARG A 61 -6.46 -3.21 5.20
C ARG A 61 -5.64 -3.03 3.92
N VAL A 62 -4.32 -3.02 4.09
CA VAL A 62 -3.38 -2.91 2.97
C VAL A 62 -2.63 -4.23 2.85
N TYR A 63 -2.91 -4.99 1.80
CA TYR A 63 -2.17 -6.20 1.45
C TYR A 63 -1.01 -5.87 0.52
N PHE A 64 0.14 -6.49 0.76
CA PHE A 64 1.22 -6.53 -0.22
C PHE A 64 0.94 -7.67 -1.22
N GLY A 65 0.81 -7.32 -2.50
CA GLY A 65 0.58 -8.26 -3.59
C GLY A 65 1.72 -8.26 -4.59
N GLN A 66 1.74 -9.24 -5.49
CA GLN A 66 2.70 -9.33 -6.60
C GLN A 66 1.94 -9.50 -7.91
N TYR A 67 2.35 -8.78 -8.96
CA TYR A 67 1.82 -8.98 -10.30
C TYR A 67 2.33 -10.30 -10.89
N THR A 68 1.41 -11.08 -11.45
CA THR A 68 1.68 -12.30 -12.21
C THR A 68 1.27 -12.07 -13.67
N LYS A 69 1.50 -13.06 -14.54
CA LYS A 69 1.02 -13.00 -15.93
C LYS A 69 -0.48 -12.81 -16.03
N GLU A 70 -1.23 -13.32 -15.06
CA GLU A 70 -2.68 -13.28 -15.02
C GLU A 70 -3.21 -11.98 -14.39
N THR A 71 -2.43 -11.34 -13.51
CA THR A 71 -2.88 -10.15 -12.75
C THR A 71 -2.33 -8.83 -13.26
N VAL A 72 -1.37 -8.84 -14.20
CA VAL A 72 -0.79 -7.66 -14.84
C VAL A 72 -1.68 -7.05 -15.93
N ALA A 73 -2.95 -7.48 -16.05
CA ALA A 73 -3.88 -7.00 -17.06
C ALA A 73 -3.90 -5.44 -17.10
N ASP A 74 -3.77 -4.89 -18.31
CA ASP A 74 -3.65 -3.45 -18.62
C ASP A 74 -2.34 -2.76 -18.19
N LEU A 75 -1.35 -3.51 -17.70
CA LEU A 75 0.00 -3.02 -17.37
C LEU A 75 1.05 -3.65 -18.31
N PRO A 76 2.20 -3.00 -18.53
CA PRO A 76 3.29 -3.61 -19.30
C PRO A 76 3.83 -4.89 -18.65
N ASP A 77 4.29 -5.86 -19.46
CA ASP A 77 4.85 -7.14 -18.98
C ASP A 77 6.01 -6.99 -17.99
N ASP A 78 6.72 -5.85 -18.02
CA ASP A 78 7.80 -5.55 -17.08
C ASP A 78 7.33 -5.28 -15.64
N TYR A 79 6.01 -5.29 -15.41
CA TYR A 79 5.38 -5.31 -14.09
C TYR A 79 5.31 -6.71 -13.49
N ILE A 80 5.44 -7.78 -14.29
CA ILE A 80 5.40 -9.16 -13.76
C ILE A 80 6.53 -9.35 -12.73
N GLY A 81 6.18 -9.89 -11.56
CA GLY A 81 7.08 -10.04 -10.42
C GLY A 81 7.16 -8.79 -9.53
N ARG A 82 6.58 -7.66 -9.94
CA ARG A 82 6.59 -6.44 -9.12
C ARG A 82 5.60 -6.48 -7.98
N ASN A 83 6.03 -5.95 -6.83
CA ASN A 83 5.15 -5.77 -5.69
C ASN A 83 4.17 -4.62 -5.95
N THR A 84 2.98 -4.73 -5.36
CA THR A 84 1.93 -3.70 -5.32
C THR A 84 1.26 -3.73 -3.96
N VAL A 85 0.40 -2.75 -3.71
CA VAL A 85 -0.54 -2.80 -2.59
C VAL A 85 -1.97 -3.00 -3.11
N ILE A 86 -2.79 -3.66 -2.30
CA ILE A 86 -4.22 -3.86 -2.52
C ILE A 86 -4.96 -3.32 -1.29
N PHE A 87 -5.92 -2.44 -1.53
CA PHE A 87 -6.72 -1.79 -0.51
C PHE A 87 -8.06 -2.52 -0.35
N VAL A 88 -8.28 -3.06 0.84
CA VAL A 88 -9.48 -3.83 1.18
C VAL A 88 -10.20 -3.12 2.34
N PRO A 89 -11.47 -2.71 2.16
CA PRO A 89 -12.30 -2.24 3.27
C PRO A 89 -12.44 -3.30 4.37
N THR A 90 -12.51 -2.88 5.63
CA THR A 90 -12.80 -3.80 6.73
C THR A 90 -14.10 -3.45 7.45
N THR A 91 -14.68 -4.44 8.10
CA THR A 91 -15.85 -4.27 8.97
C THR A 91 -15.62 -4.88 10.33
N GLN A 92 -16.34 -4.37 11.33
CA GLN A 92 -16.16 -4.81 12.70
C GLN A 92 -16.85 -6.16 12.92
N GLY A 93 -16.04 -7.20 13.07
CA GLY A 93 -16.44 -8.55 13.47
C GLY A 93 -16.40 -8.73 15.00
N LYS A 94 -17.14 -9.73 15.49
CA LYS A 94 -17.07 -10.19 16.88
C LYS A 94 -16.29 -11.50 16.96
N GLY A 95 -15.00 -11.40 17.30
CA GLY A 95 -14.15 -12.57 17.56
C GLY A 95 -14.17 -13.02 19.02
N TYR A 96 -13.74 -14.26 19.27
CA TYR A 96 -13.48 -14.76 20.63
C TYR A 96 -12.20 -14.13 21.19
N GLY A 97 -12.28 -12.88 21.68
CA GLY A 97 -11.15 -12.22 22.38
C GLY A 97 -10.97 -10.72 22.13
N GLY A 98 -11.79 -10.09 21.28
CA GLY A 98 -11.68 -8.65 21.00
C GLY A 98 -12.41 -8.24 19.72
N GLU A 99 -12.29 -6.96 19.38
CA GLU A 99 -12.69 -6.45 18.06
C GLU A 99 -11.79 -7.09 16.99
N VAL A 100 -12.41 -7.71 15.99
CA VAL A 100 -11.73 -8.24 14.81
C VAL A 100 -12.17 -7.39 13.63
N HIS A 101 -11.26 -7.09 12.72
CA HIS A 101 -11.56 -6.38 11.49
C HIS A 101 -11.64 -7.43 10.36
N ASP A 102 -12.83 -7.74 9.87
CA ASP A 102 -13.03 -8.70 8.79
C ASP A 102 -12.93 -7.98 7.43
N ASP A 103 -12.33 -8.62 6.43
CA ASP A 103 -12.30 -8.07 5.07
C ASP A 103 -13.72 -8.02 4.49
N ASP A 104 -14.13 -6.85 4.02
CA ASP A 104 -15.36 -6.71 3.24
C ASP A 104 -15.06 -6.94 1.76
N LEU A 105 -15.34 -8.16 1.31
CA LEU A 105 -15.20 -8.59 -0.09
C LEU A 105 -16.52 -8.48 -0.86
N SER A 106 -17.52 -7.76 -0.34
CA SER A 106 -18.74 -7.45 -1.08
C SER A 106 -18.51 -6.41 -2.19
N VAL A 107 -17.36 -5.73 -2.15
CA VAL A 107 -16.85 -4.87 -3.22
C VAL A 107 -15.47 -5.30 -3.67
N ASP A 108 -15.15 -4.93 -4.90
CA ASP A 108 -13.84 -5.21 -5.47
C ASP A 108 -12.75 -4.39 -4.75
N PRO A 109 -11.65 -5.02 -4.33
CA PRO A 109 -10.50 -4.32 -3.77
C PRO A 109 -9.87 -3.32 -4.75
N GLU A 110 -9.41 -2.18 -4.24
CA GLU A 110 -8.76 -1.14 -5.03
C GLU A 110 -7.24 -1.40 -5.14
N ASN A 111 -6.68 -1.19 -6.33
CA ASN A 111 -5.23 -1.31 -6.60
C ASN A 111 -4.80 -0.29 -7.70
N LYS A 112 -3.76 -0.57 -8.49
CA LYS A 112 -3.35 0.23 -9.67
C LYS A 112 -2.82 1.63 -9.39
N GLY A 113 -2.13 1.83 -8.26
CA GLY A 113 -1.28 3.01 -8.14
C GLY A 113 -0.10 2.97 -9.13
N GLU A 114 0.46 4.12 -9.45
CA GLU A 114 1.60 4.24 -10.35
C GLU A 114 2.86 3.74 -9.64
N ILE A 115 3.47 2.68 -10.17
CA ILE A 115 4.73 2.15 -9.66
C ILE A 115 5.86 3.09 -10.05
N CYS A 116 6.88 3.20 -9.20
CA CYS A 116 8.11 3.90 -9.59
C CYS A 116 8.60 3.47 -10.99
N PRO A 117 8.99 4.41 -11.87
CA PRO A 117 9.66 4.08 -13.12
C PRO A 117 10.89 3.21 -12.89
N HIS A 118 11.36 2.51 -13.94
CA HIS A 118 12.57 1.66 -13.93
C HIS A 118 13.78 2.29 -13.25
N SER A 119 13.88 3.62 -13.28
CA SER A 119 14.73 4.43 -12.42
C SER A 119 13.88 5.17 -11.39
N CYS A 120 13.98 4.80 -10.11
CA CYS A 120 13.41 5.57 -8.98
C CYS A 120 14.20 6.88 -8.71
N ASP A 121 14.92 7.41 -9.69
CA ASP A 121 15.84 8.56 -9.54
C ASP A 121 15.09 9.88 -9.27
N GLY A 122 13.76 9.88 -9.39
CA GLY A 122 12.87 10.98 -8.98
C GLY A 122 12.07 10.72 -7.70
N THR A 123 12.10 9.50 -7.15
CA THR A 123 11.38 9.13 -5.93
C THR A 123 12.33 9.23 -4.73
N ALA A 124 12.46 10.46 -4.22
CA ALA A 124 13.15 10.72 -2.96
C ALA A 124 12.33 10.21 -1.76
N LEU A 125 13.03 9.80 -0.71
CA LEU A 125 12.49 9.75 0.65
C LEU A 125 13.25 10.74 1.54
#